data_AF-A0A2S7P4D1-F1
#
_entry.id   AF-A0A2S7P4D1-F1
#
_cell.length_a   1.000
_cell.length_b   1.000
_cell.length_c   1.000
_cell.angle_alpha   90.00
_cell.angle_beta   90.00
_cell.angle_gamma   90.00
#
_symmetry.space_group_name_H-M   'P 1'
#
loop_
_entity.id
_entity.type
_entity.pdbx_description
1 polymer ?
#
loop_
_entity_poly.entity_id
_entity_poly.type
_entity_poly.pdbx_seq_one_letter_code
_entity_poly.pdbx_strand_id
1 'polypeptide(L)'
;MDRAGAFEAMDGPSSNTTRSDWYDLLFPRVSSLFTRDKKQHDERRRIWSHSLSARALSSYEPRVLRKVHGLKEHISKAHGKLIFVNDLMQWFSFDLMGAFAFSEDWGMMEKSEYHVAISMVRSAITLLGPFSPAIWIPRLGFALIPHLWKVKDWFGMLAFCDTCMERRMKRKVKEKDIASWFIEDAEKNKDNDRNKLDTTFLISVR
;
A
#
# COMPACT_ATOMS: atom_id res chain seq x y z
N MET A 1 8.07 6.11 -35.51
CA MET A 1 8.77 5.73 -34.27
C MET A 1 8.43 4.27 -34.03
N ASP A 2 9.41 3.37 -33.98
CA ASP A 2 9.17 1.96 -33.66
C ASP A 2 8.72 1.82 -32.18
N ARG A 3 8.00 0.75 -31.84
CA ARG A 3 7.45 0.50 -30.50
C ARG A 3 8.54 0.54 -29.42
N ALA A 4 9.72 0.01 -29.71
CA ALA A 4 10.87 0.05 -28.81
C ALA A 4 11.39 1.47 -28.60
N GLY A 5 11.45 2.28 -29.66
CA GLY A 5 11.84 3.69 -29.56
C GLY A 5 10.87 4.51 -28.72
N ALA A 6 9.56 4.27 -28.87
CA ALA A 6 8.53 4.91 -28.06
C ALA A 6 8.65 4.58 -26.56
N PHE A 7 8.93 3.31 -26.24
CA PHE A 7 9.19 2.89 -24.86
C PHE A 7 10.41 3.59 -24.28
N GLU A 8 11.54 3.61 -24.99
CA GLU A 8 12.77 4.24 -24.48
C GLU A 8 12.58 5.75 -24.25
N ALA A 9 11.83 6.42 -25.13
CA ALA A 9 11.53 7.85 -24.97
C ALA A 9 10.59 8.15 -23.78
N MET A 10 9.66 7.25 -23.46
CA MET A 10 8.63 7.45 -22.42
C MET A 10 9.07 6.94 -21.04
N ASP A 11 9.52 5.69 -20.97
CA ASP A 11 9.79 4.94 -19.74
C ASP A 11 11.25 4.44 -19.65
N GLY A 12 12.09 4.76 -20.64
CA GLY A 12 13.50 4.36 -20.66
C GLY A 12 14.32 4.99 -19.53
N PRO A 13 15.48 4.41 -19.18
CA PRO A 13 16.36 4.94 -18.12
C PRO A 13 16.83 6.38 -18.37
N SER A 14 16.90 6.76 -19.65
CA SER A 14 17.33 8.08 -20.12
C SER A 14 16.18 9.09 -20.25
N SER A 15 14.93 8.67 -19.98
CA SER A 15 13.76 9.53 -20.11
C SER A 15 13.78 10.66 -19.05
N ASN A 16 13.42 11.86 -19.51
CA ASN A 16 13.21 13.05 -18.67
C ASN A 16 11.72 13.38 -18.49
N THR A 17 10.85 12.41 -18.78
CA THR A 17 9.40 12.54 -18.60
C THR A 17 9.08 12.66 -17.10
N THR A 18 8.09 13.49 -16.78
CA THR A 18 7.57 13.60 -15.42
C THR A 18 6.23 12.89 -15.35
N ARG A 19 5.95 12.23 -14.22
CA ARG A 19 4.64 11.61 -13.99
C ARG A 19 3.52 12.65 -14.10
N SER A 20 2.35 12.20 -14.54
CA SER A 20 1.15 13.04 -14.63
C SER A 20 0.75 13.58 -13.25
N ASP A 21 0.05 14.71 -13.27
CA ASP A 21 -0.72 15.28 -12.16
C ASP A 21 -1.73 14.30 -11.53
N TRP A 22 -2.09 13.22 -12.24
CA TRP A 22 -2.84 12.09 -11.69
C TRP A 22 -2.24 11.56 -10.39
N TYR A 23 -0.91 11.56 -10.30
CA TYR A 23 -0.20 11.08 -9.12
C TYR A 23 -0.30 12.04 -7.91
N ASP A 24 -0.72 13.29 -8.12
CA ASP A 24 -0.95 14.26 -7.03
C ASP A 24 -2.26 14.02 -6.26
N LEU A 25 -3.01 12.97 -6.60
CA LEU A 25 -4.26 12.59 -5.95
C LEU A 25 -4.15 12.47 -4.42
N LEU A 26 -3.01 11.96 -3.92
CA LEU A 26 -2.78 11.78 -2.48
C LEU A 26 -2.21 13.02 -1.79
N PHE A 27 -1.85 14.08 -2.52
CA PHE A 27 -1.27 15.28 -1.93
C PHE A 27 -2.21 15.87 -0.84
N PRO A 28 -1.70 16.26 0.35
CA PRO A 28 -0.28 16.43 0.72
C PRO A 28 0.44 15.15 1.19
N ARG A 29 -0.21 13.99 1.21
CA ARG A 29 0.47 12.73 1.54
C ARG A 29 1.39 12.31 0.38
N VAL A 30 2.68 12.18 0.68
CA VAL A 30 3.70 11.76 -0.28
C VAL A 30 4.06 10.30 -0.06
N SER A 31 3.99 9.49 -1.11
CA SER A 31 4.41 8.08 -1.10
C SER A 31 5.35 7.79 -2.27
N SER A 32 6.08 6.67 -2.22
CA SER A 32 6.95 6.24 -3.33
C SER A 32 6.16 6.00 -4.63
N LEU A 33 4.90 5.57 -4.53
CA LEU A 33 4.05 5.30 -5.70
C LEU A 33 3.48 6.57 -6.32
N PHE A 34 3.16 7.59 -5.50
CA PHE A 34 2.42 8.78 -5.90
C PHE A 34 3.26 10.06 -6.01
N THR A 35 4.51 10.07 -5.57
CA THR A 35 5.36 11.25 -5.77
C THR A 35 5.73 11.45 -7.25
N ARG A 36 5.67 12.71 -7.70
CA ARG A 36 6.14 13.14 -9.03
C ARG A 36 7.58 13.66 -9.01
N ASP A 37 8.08 14.00 -7.82
CA ASP A 37 9.47 14.42 -7.62
C ASP A 37 10.38 13.19 -7.68
N LYS A 38 11.29 13.18 -8.66
CA LYS A 38 12.24 12.08 -8.92
C LYS A 38 13.19 11.85 -7.75
N LYS A 39 13.67 12.92 -7.10
CA LYS A 39 14.58 12.79 -5.95
C LYS A 39 13.87 12.13 -4.78
N GLN A 40 12.67 12.61 -4.45
CA GLN A 40 11.85 11.98 -3.39
C GLN A 40 11.42 10.55 -3.74
N HIS A 41 11.14 10.29 -5.01
CA HIS A 41 10.85 8.94 -5.51
C HIS A 41 12.02 8.01 -5.23
N ASP A 42 13.24 8.40 -5.62
CA ASP A 42 14.43 7.57 -5.53
C ASP A 42 14.83 7.30 -4.09
N GLU A 43 14.76 8.31 -3.21
CA GLU A 43 14.97 8.17 -1.77
C GLU A 43 14.01 7.15 -1.15
N ARG A 44 12.70 7.28 -1.43
CA ARG A 44 11.69 6.37 -0.89
C ARG A 44 11.74 4.97 -1.51
N ARG A 45 12.05 4.89 -2.82
CA ARG A 45 12.20 3.62 -3.56
C ARG A 45 13.37 2.80 -3.02
N ARG A 46 14.42 3.45 -2.52
CA ARG A 46 15.57 2.76 -1.92
C ARG A 46 15.13 1.88 -0.74
N ILE A 47 14.30 2.40 0.17
CA ILE A 47 13.79 1.65 1.33
C ILE A 47 12.95 0.46 0.87
N TRP A 48 12.04 0.68 -0.10
CA TRP A 48 11.26 -0.40 -0.72
C TRP A 48 12.15 -1.48 -1.35
N SER A 49 13.22 -1.08 -2.02
CA SER A 49 14.17 -2.02 -2.65
C SER A 49 14.91 -2.85 -1.60
N HIS A 50 15.24 -2.28 -0.45
CA HIS A 50 15.80 -3.02 0.68
C HIS A 50 14.79 -4.00 1.29
N SER A 51 13.56 -3.55 1.57
CA SER A 51 12.51 -4.39 2.14
C SER A 51 12.06 -5.50 1.19
N LEU A 52 12.26 -5.34 -0.12
CA LEU A 52 11.92 -6.34 -1.16
C LEU A 52 13.16 -7.03 -1.75
N SER A 53 14.32 -6.91 -1.10
CA SER A 53 15.52 -7.62 -1.51
C SER A 53 15.36 -9.14 -1.36
N ALA A 54 16.09 -9.93 -2.15
CA ALA A 54 16.04 -11.40 -2.07
C ALA A 54 16.22 -11.92 -0.63
N ARG A 55 17.14 -11.33 0.13
CA ARG A 55 17.37 -11.66 1.54
C ARG A 55 16.15 -11.36 2.43
N ALA A 56 15.50 -10.22 2.22
CA ALA A 56 14.29 -9.86 2.96
C ALA A 56 13.13 -10.80 2.60
N LEU A 57 12.94 -11.08 1.30
CA LEU A 57 11.93 -12.01 0.81
C LEU A 57 12.08 -13.41 1.42
N SER A 58 13.31 -13.96 1.48
CA SER A 58 13.57 -15.24 2.15
C SER A 58 13.16 -15.24 3.63
N SER A 59 13.29 -14.11 4.34
CA SER A 59 12.84 -14.02 5.74
C SER A 59 11.31 -14.03 5.88
N TYR A 60 10.58 -13.63 4.84
CA TYR A 60 9.11 -13.57 4.86
C TYR A 60 8.47 -14.89 4.45
N GLU A 61 9.21 -15.75 3.74
CA GLU A 61 8.75 -17.03 3.20
C GLU A 61 7.93 -17.88 4.19
N PRO A 62 8.35 -18.08 5.47
CA PRO A 62 7.56 -18.89 6.40
C PRO A 62 6.14 -18.37 6.65
N ARG A 63 5.93 -17.05 6.58
CA ARG A 63 4.61 -16.42 6.76
C ARG A 63 3.75 -16.61 5.52
N VAL A 64 4.35 -16.44 4.35
CA VAL A 64 3.67 -16.68 3.07
C VAL A 64 3.22 -18.13 2.99
N LEU A 65 4.09 -19.07 3.34
CA LEU A 65 3.75 -20.50 3.37
C LEU A 65 2.58 -20.80 4.31
N ARG A 66 2.53 -20.22 5.52
CA ARG A 66 1.38 -20.38 6.42
C ARG A 66 0.07 -19.93 5.77
N LYS A 67 0.07 -18.82 5.04
CA LYS A 67 -1.11 -18.34 4.31
C LYS A 67 -1.48 -19.25 3.15
N VAL A 68 -0.50 -19.76 2.40
CA VAL A 68 -0.72 -20.72 1.32
C VAL A 68 -1.29 -22.04 1.85
N HIS A 69 -0.81 -22.52 3.01
CA HIS A 69 -1.37 -23.69 3.67
C HIS A 69 -2.83 -23.47 4.07
N GLY A 70 -3.17 -22.31 4.64
CA GLY A 70 -4.56 -21.95 4.94
C GLY A 70 -5.45 -21.94 3.70
N LEU A 71 -4.96 -21.39 2.58
CA LEU A 71 -5.66 -21.42 1.29
C LEU A 71 -5.92 -22.86 0.81
N LYS A 72 -4.90 -23.73 0.86
CA LYS A 72 -5.04 -25.15 0.50
C LYS A 72 -6.07 -25.86 1.37
N GLU A 73 -6.04 -25.58 2.67
CA GLU A 73 -6.96 -26.20 3.63
C GLU A 73 -8.40 -25.76 3.39
N HIS A 74 -8.62 -24.47 3.10
CA HIS A 74 -9.93 -23.92 2.75
C HIS A 74 -10.50 -24.60 1.49
N ILE A 75 -9.69 -24.73 0.44
CA ILE A 75 -10.09 -25.42 -0.80
C ILE A 75 -10.41 -26.91 -0.53
N SER A 76 -9.58 -27.58 0.26
CA SER A 76 -9.78 -29.01 0.58
C SER A 76 -11.08 -29.25 1.36
N LYS A 77 -11.43 -28.33 2.28
CA LYS A 77 -12.67 -28.38 3.08
C LYS A 77 -13.94 -28.12 2.27
N ALA A 78 -13.85 -27.60 1.06
CA ALA A 78 -15.03 -27.37 0.23
C ALA A 78 -15.68 -28.69 -0.24
N HIS A 79 -14.97 -29.83 -0.22
CA HIS A 79 -15.50 -31.16 -0.57
C HIS A 79 -16.32 -31.17 -1.88
N GLY A 80 -15.83 -30.50 -2.92
CA GLY A 80 -16.51 -30.42 -4.23
C GLY A 80 -17.61 -29.37 -4.33
N LYS A 81 -17.85 -28.57 -3.28
CA LYS A 81 -18.72 -27.39 -3.37
C LYS A 81 -18.10 -26.29 -4.23
N LEU A 82 -18.96 -25.50 -4.87
CA LEU A 82 -18.55 -24.33 -5.65
C LEU A 82 -17.83 -23.32 -4.75
N ILE A 83 -16.69 -22.82 -5.21
CA ILE A 83 -15.94 -21.74 -4.54
C ILE A 83 -15.88 -20.54 -5.48
N PHE A 84 -16.27 -19.37 -4.99
CA PHE A 84 -16.07 -18.11 -5.70
C PHE A 84 -14.60 -17.68 -5.60
N VAL A 85 -13.83 -17.93 -6.65
CA VAL A 85 -12.38 -17.67 -6.69
C VAL A 85 -12.05 -16.20 -6.46
N ASN A 86 -12.90 -15.27 -6.92
CA ASN A 86 -12.70 -13.84 -6.71
C ASN A 86 -12.66 -13.49 -5.22
N ASP A 87 -13.58 -14.05 -4.43
CA ASP A 87 -13.70 -13.76 -3.01
C ASP A 87 -12.55 -14.42 -2.26
N LEU A 88 -12.27 -15.70 -2.57
CA LEU A 88 -11.17 -16.46 -2.00
C LEU A 88 -9.82 -15.74 -2.20
N MET A 89 -9.52 -15.31 -3.42
CA MET A 89 -8.27 -14.65 -3.74
C MET A 89 -8.18 -13.26 -3.11
N GLN A 90 -9.30 -12.57 -2.90
CA GLN A 90 -9.33 -11.30 -2.19
C GLN A 90 -9.07 -11.48 -0.70
N TRP A 91 -9.69 -12.47 -0.05
CA TRP A 91 -9.40 -12.81 1.35
C TRP A 91 -7.94 -13.21 1.53
N PHE A 92 -7.44 -14.10 0.67
CA PHE A 92 -6.05 -14.54 0.69
C PHE A 92 -5.07 -13.38 0.50
N SER A 93 -5.27 -12.55 -0.52
CA SER A 93 -4.35 -11.45 -0.83
C SER A 93 -4.32 -10.41 0.30
N PHE A 94 -5.48 -10.12 0.91
CA PHE A 94 -5.54 -9.16 2.00
C PHE A 94 -4.87 -9.72 3.26
N ASP A 95 -5.21 -10.93 3.70
CA ASP A 95 -4.56 -11.60 4.84
C ASP A 95 -3.04 -11.76 4.63
N LEU A 96 -2.61 -12.06 3.40
CA LEU A 96 -1.20 -12.16 3.04
C LEU A 96 -0.50 -10.80 3.17
N MET A 97 -1.09 -9.73 2.64
CA MET A 97 -0.53 -8.38 2.75
C MET A 97 -0.46 -7.90 4.19
N GLY A 98 -1.41 -8.26 5.05
CA GLY A 98 -1.35 -7.99 6.49
C GLY A 98 -0.15 -8.67 7.16
N ALA A 99 0.03 -9.95 6.88
CA ALA A 99 1.11 -10.75 7.47
C ALA A 99 2.48 -10.29 6.98
N PHE A 100 2.55 -9.84 5.72
CA PHE A 100 3.75 -9.39 5.05
C PHE A 100 4.16 -7.97 5.42
N ALA A 101 3.19 -7.03 5.44
CA ALA A 101 3.46 -5.62 5.68
C ALA A 101 3.51 -5.26 7.16
N PHE A 102 2.62 -5.81 7.97
CA PHE A 102 2.37 -5.38 9.35
C PHE A 102 2.46 -6.50 10.40
N SER A 103 2.87 -7.72 10.01
CA SER A 103 2.80 -8.91 10.87
C SER A 103 1.42 -9.04 11.56
N GLU A 104 0.37 -8.83 10.77
CA GLU A 104 -1.01 -8.85 11.24
C GLU A 104 -1.84 -9.84 10.43
N ASP A 105 -2.80 -10.47 11.09
CA ASP A 105 -3.71 -11.42 10.48
C ASP A 105 -5.14 -11.01 10.79
N TRP A 106 -5.95 -10.78 9.76
CA TRP A 106 -7.37 -10.43 9.93
C TRP A 106 -8.28 -11.66 9.91
N GLY A 107 -7.74 -12.82 9.52
CA GLY A 107 -8.46 -14.10 9.50
C GLY A 107 -9.62 -14.10 8.51
N MET A 108 -9.54 -13.35 7.41
CA MET A 108 -10.60 -13.31 6.40
C MET A 108 -10.82 -14.68 5.76
N MET A 109 -9.75 -15.43 5.48
CA MET A 109 -9.86 -16.76 4.90
C MET A 109 -10.51 -17.77 5.85
N GLU A 110 -10.24 -17.66 7.15
CA GLU A 110 -10.81 -18.56 8.17
C GLU A 110 -12.28 -18.27 8.39
N LYS A 111 -12.64 -16.98 8.46
CA LYS A 111 -14.02 -16.52 8.69
C LYS A 111 -14.87 -16.54 7.42
N SER A 112 -14.25 -16.59 6.24
CA SER A 112 -14.92 -16.40 4.94
C SER A 112 -15.70 -15.08 4.86
N GLU A 113 -15.16 -14.04 5.49
CA GLU A 113 -15.81 -12.74 5.66
C GLU A 113 -14.85 -11.59 5.31
N TYR A 114 -15.38 -10.57 4.64
CA TYR A 114 -14.64 -9.36 4.36
C TYR A 114 -14.50 -8.50 5.62
N HIS A 115 -13.26 -8.14 5.95
CA HIS A 115 -13.00 -7.03 6.87
C HIS A 115 -13.57 -5.73 6.27
N VAL A 116 -14.13 -4.87 7.13
CA VAL A 116 -14.72 -3.58 6.76
C VAL A 116 -13.77 -2.69 5.93
N ALA A 117 -12.46 -2.84 6.13
CA ALA A 117 -11.46 -2.11 5.34
C ALA A 117 -11.53 -2.42 3.83
N ILE A 118 -11.90 -3.64 3.43
CA ILE A 118 -12.01 -3.99 2.01
C ILE A 118 -13.13 -3.21 1.33
N SER A 119 -14.27 -3.02 2.01
CA SER A 119 -15.37 -2.25 1.43
C SER A 119 -14.98 -0.78 1.24
N MET A 120 -14.25 -0.20 2.21
CA MET A 120 -13.67 1.14 2.09
C MET A 120 -12.71 1.25 0.91
N VAL A 121 -11.76 0.30 0.79
CA VAL A 121 -10.79 0.28 -0.33
C VAL A 121 -11.48 0.17 -1.68
N ARG A 122 -12.45 -0.76 -1.83
CA ARG A 122 -13.19 -0.92 -3.09
C ARG A 122 -13.98 0.34 -3.43
N SER A 123 -14.68 0.89 -2.46
CA SER A 123 -15.47 2.10 -2.65
C SER A 123 -14.58 3.29 -3.04
N ALA A 124 -13.44 3.45 -2.36
CA ALA A 124 -12.44 4.47 -2.64
C ALA A 124 -11.86 4.34 -4.06
N ILE A 125 -11.48 3.14 -4.49
CA ILE A 125 -10.90 2.91 -5.83
C ILE A 125 -11.95 3.11 -6.94
N THR A 126 -13.23 2.79 -6.70
CA THR A 126 -14.30 3.06 -7.70
C THR A 126 -14.45 4.54 -8.03
N LEU A 127 -14.03 5.45 -7.14
CA LEU A 127 -13.98 6.88 -7.42
C LEU A 127 -12.99 7.20 -8.56
N LEU A 128 -11.87 6.47 -8.63
CA LEU A 128 -10.79 6.82 -9.55
C LEU A 128 -11.09 6.45 -10.99
N GLY A 129 -11.92 5.45 -11.26
CA GLY A 129 -12.27 5.02 -12.61
C GLY A 129 -12.83 6.14 -13.50
N PRO A 130 -14.02 6.68 -13.19
CA PRO A 130 -14.65 7.71 -14.03
C PRO A 130 -13.92 9.05 -13.98
N PHE A 131 -13.24 9.38 -12.88
CA PHE A 131 -12.57 10.66 -12.69
C PHE A 131 -11.07 10.64 -13.03
N SER A 132 -10.53 9.52 -13.52
CA SER A 132 -9.12 9.40 -13.89
C SER A 132 -8.66 10.49 -14.87
N PRO A 133 -9.41 10.80 -15.96
CA PRO A 133 -9.01 11.86 -16.90
C PRO A 133 -9.12 13.28 -16.32
N ALA A 134 -9.83 13.45 -15.20
CA ALA A 134 -10.12 14.73 -14.56
C ALA A 134 -9.83 14.64 -13.06
N ILE A 135 -8.58 14.28 -12.70
CA ILE A 135 -8.17 14.01 -11.32
C ILE A 135 -8.36 15.20 -10.37
N TRP A 136 -8.41 16.42 -10.91
CA TRP A 136 -8.72 17.62 -10.17
C TRP A 136 -10.12 17.58 -9.51
N ILE A 137 -11.07 16.82 -10.06
CA ILE A 137 -12.42 16.67 -9.49
C ILE A 137 -12.37 15.97 -8.12
N PRO A 138 -11.79 14.75 -7.98
CA PRO A 138 -11.56 14.15 -6.67
C PRO A 138 -10.80 15.05 -5.71
N ARG A 139 -9.76 15.77 -6.19
CA ARG A 139 -8.99 16.70 -5.34
C ARG A 139 -9.84 17.85 -4.80
N LEU A 140 -10.70 18.45 -5.62
CA LEU A 140 -11.67 19.44 -5.16
C LEU A 140 -12.68 18.82 -4.19
N GLY A 141 -13.16 17.60 -4.46
CA GLY A 141 -14.05 16.88 -3.56
C GLY A 141 -13.44 16.65 -2.17
N PHE A 142 -12.15 16.30 -2.11
CA PHE A 142 -11.41 16.13 -0.87
C PHE A 142 -11.26 17.45 -0.09
N ALA A 143 -11.09 18.57 -0.79
CA ALA A 143 -10.92 19.89 -0.19
C ALA A 143 -12.25 20.53 0.24
N LEU A 144 -13.31 20.40 -0.56
CA LEU A 144 -14.55 21.16 -0.41
C LEU A 144 -15.68 20.35 0.24
N ILE A 145 -15.73 19.03 0.07
CA ILE A 145 -16.87 18.21 0.51
C ILE A 145 -16.42 16.85 1.09
N PRO A 146 -15.66 16.83 2.21
CA PRO A 146 -15.09 15.60 2.78
C PRO A 146 -16.14 14.60 3.30
N HIS A 147 -17.39 15.04 3.49
CA HIS A 147 -18.48 14.24 4.04
C HIS A 147 -19.27 13.43 3.00
N LEU A 148 -19.00 13.62 1.69
CA LEU A 148 -19.60 12.78 0.67
C LEU A 148 -19.20 11.32 0.89
N TRP A 149 -20.16 10.40 0.88
CA TRP A 149 -19.98 8.95 1.05
C TRP A 149 -18.68 8.36 0.48
N LYS A 150 -18.39 8.53 -0.81
CA LYS A 150 -17.16 8.03 -1.46
C LYS A 150 -15.87 8.69 -0.98
N VAL A 151 -15.92 9.99 -0.66
CA VAL A 151 -14.78 10.73 -0.09
C VAL A 151 -14.56 10.31 1.37
N LYS A 152 -15.63 10.11 2.13
CA LYS A 152 -15.59 9.56 3.48
C LYS A 152 -14.97 8.15 3.48
N ASP A 153 -15.33 7.29 2.54
CA ASP A 153 -14.73 5.95 2.40
C ASP A 153 -13.23 6.04 2.05
N TRP A 154 -12.82 7.00 1.23
CA TRP A 154 -11.40 7.27 0.95
C TRP A 154 -10.64 7.66 2.21
N PHE A 155 -11.17 8.60 3.01
CA PHE A 155 -10.56 8.96 4.29
C PHE A 155 -10.59 7.80 5.31
N GLY A 156 -11.65 6.99 5.31
CA GLY A 156 -11.75 5.77 6.12
C GLY A 156 -10.68 4.75 5.75
N MET A 157 -10.40 4.55 4.47
CA MET A 157 -9.29 3.72 3.99
C MET A 157 -7.94 4.26 4.48
N LEU A 158 -7.70 5.58 4.38
CA LEU A 158 -6.46 6.17 4.87
C LEU A 158 -6.31 6.01 6.40
N ALA A 159 -7.38 6.26 7.16
CA ALA A 159 -7.40 6.08 8.60
C ALA A 159 -7.17 4.61 9.02
N PHE A 160 -7.68 3.66 8.24
CA PHE A 160 -7.38 2.25 8.44
C PHE A 160 -5.88 1.95 8.25
N CYS A 161 -5.26 2.48 7.19
CA CYS A 161 -3.82 2.34 6.98
C CYS A 161 -3.02 2.95 8.15
N ASP A 162 -3.41 4.14 8.62
CA ASP A 162 -2.77 4.81 9.76
C ASP A 162 -2.90 3.94 11.03
N THR A 163 -4.10 3.38 11.29
CA THR A 163 -4.36 2.48 12.42
C THR A 163 -3.52 1.19 12.36
N CYS A 164 -3.32 0.61 11.17
CA CYS A 164 -2.43 -0.53 10.98
C CYS A 164 -0.99 -0.16 11.35
N MET A 165 -0.50 0.99 10.87
CA MET A 165 0.85 1.45 11.17
C MET A 165 1.04 1.76 12.65
N GLU A 166 0.09 2.45 13.29
CA GLU A 166 0.14 2.76 14.73
C GLU A 166 0.20 1.49 15.58
N ARG A 167 -0.67 0.51 15.30
CA ARG A 167 -0.66 -0.78 16.01
C ARG A 167 0.66 -1.50 15.80
N ARG A 168 1.21 -1.43 14.59
CA ARG A 168 2.49 -2.04 14.28
C ARG A 168 3.65 -1.37 15.01
N MET A 169 3.69 -0.04 15.10
CA MET A 169 4.72 0.70 15.83
C MET A 169 4.73 0.39 17.34
N LYS A 170 3.56 0.10 17.92
CA LYS A 170 3.42 -0.26 19.35
C LYS A 170 3.85 -1.70 19.65
N ARG A 171 4.04 -2.55 18.64
CA ARG A 171 4.37 -3.97 18.78
C ARG A 171 5.83 -4.24 18.42
N LYS A 172 6.53 -5.01 19.24
CA LYS A 172 7.81 -5.62 18.85
C LYS A 172 7.54 -6.94 18.14
N VAL A 173 8.14 -7.11 16.96
CA VAL A 173 8.07 -8.34 16.18
C VAL A 173 9.41 -9.05 16.26
N LYS A 174 9.39 -10.37 16.44
CA LYS A 174 10.61 -11.20 16.49
C LYS A 174 11.30 -11.29 15.12
N GLU A 175 10.49 -11.32 14.07
CA GLU A 175 10.88 -11.42 12.68
C GLU A 175 10.50 -10.12 11.98
N LYS A 176 11.40 -9.56 11.17
CA LYS A 176 11.11 -8.33 10.43
C LYS A 176 9.94 -8.53 9.48
N ASP A 177 9.08 -7.52 9.37
CA ASP A 177 8.14 -7.32 8.26
C ASP A 177 8.61 -6.14 7.40
N ILE A 178 7.84 -5.76 6.39
CA ILE A 178 8.15 -4.56 5.60
C ILE A 178 8.13 -3.31 6.49
N ALA A 179 7.13 -3.16 7.38
CA ALA A 179 7.05 -2.01 8.27
C ALA A 179 8.28 -1.86 9.18
N SER A 180 8.94 -2.95 9.60
CA SER A 180 10.21 -2.91 10.33
C SER A 180 11.26 -2.08 9.60
N TRP A 181 11.40 -2.26 8.28
CA TRP A 181 12.39 -1.51 7.49
C TRP A 181 12.07 -0.02 7.46
N PHE A 182 10.80 0.34 7.33
CA PHE A 182 10.35 1.73 7.36
C PHE A 182 10.53 2.38 8.74
N ILE A 183 10.23 1.65 9.82
CA ILE A 183 10.41 2.14 11.19
C ILE A 183 11.89 2.35 11.48
N GLU A 184 12.74 1.37 11.17
CA GLU A 184 14.20 1.47 11.40
C GLU A 184 14.83 2.59 10.59
N ASP A 185 14.41 2.80 9.34
CA ASP A 185 14.88 3.91 8.52
C ASP A 185 14.45 5.26 9.10
N ALA A 186 13.19 5.38 9.53
CA ALA A 186 12.69 6.60 10.16
C ALA A 186 13.38 6.91 11.50
N GLU A 187 13.70 5.89 12.30
CA GLU A 187 14.46 6.07 13.55
C GLU A 187 15.89 6.56 13.28
N LYS A 188 16.59 5.95 12.30
CA LYS A 188 17.93 6.40 11.89
C LYS A 188 17.92 7.81 11.33
N ASN A 189 16.90 8.15 10.54
CA ASN A 189 16.78 9.47 9.94
C ASN A 189 16.31 10.52 10.95
N LYS A 190 15.55 10.18 11.99
CA LYS A 190 15.24 11.09 13.12
C LYS A 190 16.49 11.56 13.85
N ASP A 191 17.50 10.70 13.98
CA ASP A 191 18.77 11.07 14.59
C ASP A 191 19.62 11.95 13.66
N ASN A 192 19.47 11.80 12.33
CA ASN A 192 20.09 12.69 11.34
C ASN A 192 19.35 14.04 11.19
N ASP A 193 18.01 14.05 11.24
CA ASP A 193 17.14 15.23 11.12
C ASP A 193 17.03 16.04 12.42
N ARG A 194 17.48 15.52 13.57
CA ARG A 194 17.78 16.39 14.73
C ARG A 194 18.82 17.48 14.41
N ASN A 195 19.62 17.30 13.34
CA ASN A 195 20.50 18.34 12.76
C ASN A 195 19.90 19.06 11.53
N LYS A 196 18.70 18.69 11.07
CA LYS A 196 17.98 19.30 9.94
C LYS A 196 16.47 19.25 10.23
N LEU A 197 15.99 20.27 10.93
CA LEU A 197 14.56 20.48 11.20
C LEU A 197 13.76 20.55 9.89
N ASP A 198 13.01 19.49 9.55
CA ASP A 198 11.65 19.52 8.99
C ASP A 198 11.12 18.10 8.71
N THR A 199 10.65 17.45 9.76
CA THR A 199 10.00 16.14 9.75
C THR A 199 8.57 16.22 9.16
N THR A 200 8.45 16.08 7.84
CA THR A 200 7.17 15.75 7.15
C THR A 200 7.19 14.33 6.57
N PHE A 201 7.79 13.39 7.30
CA PHE A 201 7.91 12.01 6.89
C PHE A 201 7.22 11.10 7.90
N LEU A 202 6.19 10.42 7.39
CA LEU A 202 5.30 9.47 8.08
C LEU A 202 4.10 10.13 8.76
N ILE A 203 3.02 10.25 7.98
CA ILE A 203 1.65 10.45 8.44
C ILE A 203 1.44 11.80 9.12
N SER A 204 1.31 12.86 8.32
CA SER A 204 0.55 14.04 8.72
C SER A 204 -0.69 14.11 7.83
N VAL A 205 -1.79 13.53 8.29
CA VAL A 205 -3.04 14.27 8.23
C VAL A 205 -3.15 14.92 9.59
N ARG A 206 -3.17 16.25 9.51
CA ARG A 206 -3.46 17.22 10.55
C ARG A 206 -4.26 16.69 11.74
#